data_AF-A0A0C9UE27-F1
#
_entry.id   AF-A0A0C9UE27-F1
#
_cell.length_a   1.000
_cell.length_b   1.000
_cell.length_c   1.000
_cell.angle_alpha   90.00
_cell.angle_beta   90.00
_cell.angle_gamma   90.00
#
_symmetry.space_group_name_H-M   'P 1'
#
loop_
_entity.id
_entity.type
_entity.pdbx_description
1 polymer ?
#
loop_
_entity_poly.entity_id
_entity_poly.type
_entity_poly.pdbx_seq_one_letter_code
_entity_poly.pdbx_strand_id
1 'polypeptide(L)'
;FKCEEGCTNCCCRRILFTQSDFINQKSALEELIINQGYLCDFYPKFHCELNFIEQYWGAAKLRYWLSPHTKKMEEMEANVIVSLNDVC
;
A
#
# COMPACT_ATOMS: atom_id res chain seq x y z
N PHE A 1 12.48 1.00 -25.26
CA PHE A 1 13.45 -0.11 -25.20
C PHE A 1 12.84 -1.29 -25.93
N LYS A 2 13.47 -1.75 -27.02
CA LYS A 2 12.99 -2.89 -27.83
C LYS A 2 13.81 -4.12 -27.44
N CYS A 3 13.45 -4.77 -26.35
CA CYS A 3 14.01 -6.06 -25.98
C CYS A 3 12.98 -7.13 -26.34
N GLU A 4 13.42 -8.23 -26.94
CA GLU A 4 12.53 -9.35 -27.25
C GLU A 4 11.95 -9.93 -25.95
N GLU A 5 10.65 -10.26 -25.98
CA GLU A 5 9.97 -10.87 -24.84
C GLU A 5 10.62 -12.21 -24.50
N GLY A 6 10.86 -12.45 -23.20
CA GLY A 6 11.53 -13.66 -22.70
C GLY A 6 13.07 -13.59 -22.69
N CYS A 7 13.69 -12.65 -23.40
CA CYS A 7 15.15 -12.53 -23.41
C CYS A 7 15.68 -11.84 -22.15
N THR A 8 16.40 -12.58 -21.29
CA THR A 8 16.93 -12.08 -20.01
C THR A 8 18.34 -11.47 -20.12
N ASN A 9 19.08 -11.80 -21.18
CA ASN A 9 20.46 -11.34 -21.43
C ASN A 9 20.59 -10.28 -22.55
N CYS A 10 19.49 -9.67 -22.97
CA CYS A 10 19.46 -8.72 -24.10
C CYS A 10 20.12 -7.35 -23.84
N CYS A 11 20.22 -6.91 -22.58
CA CYS A 11 20.80 -5.62 -22.22
C CYS A 11 21.25 -5.62 -20.76
N CYS A 12 22.18 -4.74 -20.41
CA CYS A 12 22.70 -4.62 -19.03
C CYS A 12 21.56 -4.47 -18.00
N ARG A 13 20.52 -3.70 -18.33
CA ARG A 13 19.36 -3.53 -17.44
C ARG A 13 18.67 -4.87 -17.14
N ARG A 14 18.36 -5.67 -18.17
CA ARG A 14 17.64 -6.94 -17.97
C ARG A 14 18.52 -7.93 -17.21
N ILE A 15 19.80 -8.00 -17.57
CA ILE A 15 20.80 -8.84 -16.89
C ILE A 15 20.84 -8.52 -15.40
N LEU A 16 20.96 -7.24 -15.03
CA LEU A 16 20.98 -6.77 -13.63
C LEU A 16 19.70 -7.13 -12.89
N PHE A 17 18.53 -6.87 -13.48
CA PHE A 17 17.24 -7.20 -12.87
C PHE A 17 17.01 -8.70 -12.68
N THR A 18 17.71 -9.55 -13.44
CA THR A 18 17.59 -11.02 -13.35
C THR A 18 18.71 -11.68 -12.54
N GLN A 19 19.70 -10.92 -12.06
CA GLN A 19 20.73 -11.49 -11.19
C GLN A 19 20.14 -11.92 -9.85
N SER A 20 20.69 -13.00 -9.30
CA SER A 20 20.17 -13.61 -8.08
C SER A 20 20.36 -12.74 -6.85
N ASP A 21 21.44 -11.96 -6.76
CA ASP A 21 21.66 -11.00 -5.68
C ASP A 21 20.57 -9.91 -5.67
N PHE A 22 20.21 -9.34 -6.83
CA PHE A 22 19.15 -8.35 -6.93
C PHE A 22 17.75 -8.93 -6.67
N ILE A 23 17.46 -10.14 -7.16
CA ILE A 23 16.15 -10.79 -6.93
C ILE A 23 15.97 -11.16 -5.46
N ASN A 24 17.00 -11.68 -4.81
CA ASN A 24 16.92 -12.17 -3.44
C ASN A 24 17.15 -11.07 -2.40
N GLN A 25 17.63 -9.88 -2.80
CA GLN A 25 17.81 -8.76 -1.89
C GLN A 25 16.45 -8.22 -1.44
N LYS A 26 16.21 -8.33 -0.13
CA LYS A 26 15.03 -7.75 0.51
C LYS A 26 15.13 -6.24 0.52
N SER A 27 13.96 -5.59 0.52
CA SER A 27 13.93 -4.13 0.70
C SER A 27 14.31 -3.75 2.13
N ALA A 28 14.89 -2.56 2.33
CA ALA A 28 15.25 -2.08 3.66
C ALA A 28 14.04 -2.03 4.63
N LEU A 29 12.83 -1.76 4.11
CA LEU A 29 11.59 -1.78 4.91
C LEU A 29 11.20 -3.21 5.31
N GLU A 30 11.30 -4.16 4.38
CA GLU A 30 11.03 -5.58 4.67
C GLU A 30 11.98 -6.12 5.74
N GLU A 31 13.28 -5.82 5.61
CA GLU A 31 14.27 -6.18 6.62
C GLU A 31 13.95 -5.56 7.99
N LEU A 32 13.59 -4.27 8.03
CA LEU A 32 13.22 -3.59 9.28
C LEU A 32 12.01 -4.25 9.96
N ILE A 33 10.95 -4.52 9.20
CA ILE A 33 9.70 -5.12 9.71
C ILE A 33 9.96 -6.52 10.25
N ILE A 34 10.68 -7.36 9.49
CA ILE A 34 11.01 -8.73 9.89
C ILE A 34 11.92 -8.74 11.11
N ASN A 35 12.92 -7.84 11.17
CA ASN A 35 13.82 -7.74 12.32
C ASN A 35 13.11 -7.32 13.61
N GLN A 36 11.98 -6.61 13.51
CA GLN A 36 11.12 -6.29 14.65
C GLN A 36 10.16 -7.43 15.03
N GLY A 37 10.17 -8.55 14.28
CA GLY A 37 9.32 -9.71 14.54
C GLY A 37 7.92 -9.63 13.92
N TYR A 38 7.68 -8.67 13.01
CA TYR A 38 6.41 -8.52 12.32
C TYR A 38 6.41 -9.23 10.97
N LEU A 39 5.20 -9.56 10.49
CA LEU A 39 4.98 -10.08 9.15
C LEU A 39 4.98 -8.91 8.14
N CYS A 40 5.70 -9.07 7.02
CA CYS A 40 5.72 -8.11 5.93
C CYS A 40 4.97 -8.70 4.72
N ASP A 41 3.66 -8.40 4.64
CA ASP A 41 2.81 -8.87 3.55
C ASP A 41 2.78 -7.89 2.38
N PHE A 42 2.94 -8.43 1.16
CA PHE A 42 2.90 -7.65 -0.07
C PHE A 42 1.64 -7.98 -0.88
N TYR A 43 0.86 -6.95 -1.18
CA TYR A 43 -0.30 -7.06 -2.06
C TYR A 43 0.11 -6.93 -3.54
N PRO A 44 -0.61 -7.61 -4.45
CA PRO A 44 -0.44 -7.39 -5.89
C PRO A 44 -0.63 -5.92 -6.27
N LYS A 45 0.23 -5.42 -7.16
CA LYS A 45 0.12 -4.04 -7.66
C LYS A 45 -1.18 -3.88 -8.44
N PHE A 46 -1.84 -2.74 -8.25
CA PHE A 46 -3.10 -2.37 -8.93
C PHE A 46 -4.33 -3.21 -8.54
N HIS A 47 -4.26 -3.90 -7.39
CA HIS A 47 -5.37 -4.68 -6.83
C HIS A 47 -5.78 -4.12 -5.46
N CYS A 48 -6.32 -2.90 -5.43
CA CYS A 48 -6.69 -2.24 -4.17
C CYS A 48 -7.86 -2.94 -3.45
N GLU A 49 -8.68 -3.71 -4.17
CA GLU A 49 -9.75 -4.53 -3.61
C GLU A 49 -9.26 -5.60 -2.63
N LEU A 50 -7.98 -6.00 -2.73
CA LEU A 50 -7.37 -6.97 -1.82
C LEU A 50 -6.83 -6.33 -0.54
N ASN A 51 -6.66 -5.00 -0.53
CA ASN A 51 -6.17 -4.28 0.63
C ASN A 51 -7.32 -4.02 1.61
N PHE A 52 -7.34 -4.76 2.71
CA PHE A 52 -8.40 -4.70 3.72
C PHE A 52 -8.68 -3.29 4.26
N ILE A 53 -7.66 -2.43 4.35
CA ILE A 53 -7.82 -1.07 4.85
C ILE A 53 -8.75 -0.22 3.96
N GLU A 54 -8.87 -0.53 2.67
CA GLU A 54 -9.76 0.20 1.75
C GLU A 54 -11.23 0.04 2.13
N GLN A 55 -11.62 -1.13 2.66
CA GLN A 55 -12.98 -1.36 3.14
C GLN A 55 -13.28 -0.54 4.40
N TYR A 56 -12.31 -0.46 5.33
CA TYR A 56 -12.41 0.38 6.53
C TYR A 56 -12.57 1.85 6.17
N TRP A 57 -11.71 2.36 5.28
CA TRP A 57 -11.81 3.75 4.81
C TRP A 57 -13.11 4.02 4.06
N GLY A 58 -13.63 3.06 3.29
CA GLY A 58 -14.93 3.15 2.64
C GLY A 58 -16.06 3.36 3.64
N ALA A 59 -16.11 2.54 4.69
CA ALA A 59 -17.11 2.65 5.75
C ALA A 59 -16.96 3.95 6.57
N ALA A 60 -15.73 4.34 6.91
CA ALA A 60 -15.46 5.60 7.62
C ALA A 60 -15.91 6.82 6.81
N LYS A 61 -15.61 6.84 5.50
CA LYS A 61 -16.04 7.93 4.60
C LYS A 61 -17.55 8.02 4.49
N LEU A 62 -18.26 6.88 4.44
CA LEU A 62 -19.73 6.87 4.43
C LEU A 62 -20.29 7.54 5.69
N ARG A 63 -19.76 7.19 6.87
CA ARG A 63 -20.17 7.78 8.15
C ARG A 63 -19.88 9.27 8.23
N TYR A 64 -18.70 9.69 7.77
CA TYR A 64 -18.35 11.09 7.67
C TYR A 64 -19.33 11.84 6.75
N TRP A 65 -19.73 11.24 5.64
CA TRP A 65 -20.68 11.85 4.71
C TRP A 65 -22.07 12.05 5.30
N LEU A 66 -22.47 11.18 6.24
CA LEU A 66 -23.71 11.31 7.01
C LEU A 66 -23.60 12.31 8.18
N SER A 67 -22.37 12.74 8.53
CA SER A 67 -22.15 13.72 9.59
C SER A 67 -22.58 15.14 9.16
N PRO A 68 -22.80 16.06 10.12
CA PRO A 68 -23.12 17.44 9.80
C PRO A 68 -22.05 18.09 8.92
N HIS A 69 -22.47 18.73 7.82
CA HIS A 69 -21.55 19.47 6.97
C HIS A 69 -20.96 20.66 7.72
N THR A 70 -19.64 20.75 7.76
CA THR A 70 -18.89 21.85 8.37
C THR A 70 -17.86 22.44 7.39
N LYS A 71 -17.45 23.68 7.65
CA LYS A 71 -16.38 24.39 6.92
C LYS A 71 -15.16 24.66 7.80
N LYS A 72 -15.22 24.32 9.10
CA LYS A 72 -14.11 24.53 10.03
C LYS A 72 -13.27 23.27 10.10
N MET A 73 -11.96 23.42 9.95
CA MET A 73 -11.05 22.27 9.96
C MET A 73 -11.12 21.48 11.27
N GLU A 74 -11.24 22.17 12.42
CA GLU A 74 -11.35 21.53 13.75
C GLU A 74 -12.57 20.62 13.85
N GLU A 75 -13.72 21.07 13.32
CA GLU A 75 -14.95 20.29 13.30
C GLU A 75 -14.87 19.14 12.27
N MET A 76 -14.17 19.35 11.14
CA MET A 76 -13.90 18.28 10.17
C MET A 76 -13.05 17.17 10.78
N GLU A 77 -11.97 17.53 11.49
CA GLU A 77 -11.09 16.59 12.16
C GLU A 77 -11.85 15.78 13.22
N ALA A 78 -12.64 16.45 14.05
CA ALA A 78 -13.49 15.78 15.04
C ALA A 78 -14.46 14.79 14.38
N ASN A 79 -15.12 15.19 13.29
CA ASN A 79 -16.03 14.31 12.55
C ASN A 79 -15.32 13.11 11.92
N VAL A 80 -14.09 13.28 11.40
CA VAL A 80 -13.27 12.18 10.87
C VAL A 80 -12.90 11.19 11.97
N ILE A 81 -12.44 11.68 13.13
CA ILE A 81 -12.08 10.83 14.28
C ILE A 81 -13.29 10.02 14.75
N VAL A 82 -14.45 10.68 14.91
CA VAL A 82 -15.70 9.99 15.30
C VAL A 82 -16.09 8.93 14.25
N SER A 83 -15.99 9.26 12.97
CA SER A 83 -16.34 8.34 11.88
C SER A 83 -15.41 7.13 11.80
N LEU A 84 -14.13 7.30 12.13
CA LEU A 84 -13.16 6.21 12.21
C LEU A 84 -13.41 5.31 13.42
N ASN A 85 -13.67 5.90 14.58
CA ASN A 85 -13.95 5.15 15.80
C ASN A 85 -15.25 4.34 15.73
N ASP A 86 -16.25 4.75 14.93
CA ASP A 86 -17.49 3.98 14.77
C ASP A 86 -17.31 2.74 13.87
N VAL A 87 -16.24 2.66 13.08
CA VAL A 87 -15.95 1.49 12.23
C VAL A 87 -15.31 0.35 13.04
N CYS A 88 -14.61 0.68 14.12
CA CYS A 88 -13.89 -0.25 14.99
C CYS A 88 -14.67 -0.64 16.24
#